data_AF-D4BJK8-F1
#
_entry.id   AF-D4BJK8-F1
#
_cell.length_a   1.000
_cell.length_b   1.000
_cell.length_c   1.000
_cell.angle_alpha   90.00
_cell.angle_beta   90.00
_cell.angle_gamma   90.00
#
_symmetry.space_group_name_H-M   'P 1'
#
loop_
_entity.id
_entity.type
_entity.pdbx_description
1 polymer ?
#
loop_
_entity_poly.entity_id
_entity_poly.type
_entity_poly.pdbx_seq_one_letter_code
_entity_poly.pdbx_strand_id
1 'polypeptide(L)'
;MKIFIPFFTFMFLSAGVYAAGCSTVEEMDTADTVASSVKDWSDINSFFHKFKECDDGYIAEGLSDTIPRMLAENWNTATQLKAMTDKDKSFDAWILNHVNTTSASKDLELIIKNSNEKCADNAQAFCQKMASAANQALQALKE
;
A
#
# COMPACT_ATOMS: atom_id res chain seq x y z
N MET A 1 -22.73 49.34 -37.14
CA MET A 1 -21.94 49.63 -35.93
C MET A 1 -21.10 48.39 -35.63
N LYS A 2 -19.77 48.46 -35.79
CA LYS A 2 -18.86 47.31 -35.65
C LYS A 2 -18.54 47.12 -34.16
N ILE A 3 -18.93 45.98 -33.58
CA ILE A 3 -18.60 45.65 -32.18
C ILE A 3 -17.23 44.96 -32.19
N PHE A 4 -16.24 45.65 -31.64
CA PHE A 4 -14.89 45.14 -31.38
C PHE A 4 -14.96 44.27 -30.12
N ILE A 5 -14.72 42.96 -30.25
CA ILE A 5 -14.60 42.04 -29.10
C ILE A 5 -13.11 41.93 -28.76
N PRO A 6 -12.66 42.40 -27.58
CA PRO A 6 -11.26 42.26 -27.21
C PRO A 6 -10.98 40.79 -26.84
N PHE A 7 -9.89 40.28 -27.41
CA PHE A 7 -9.33 38.97 -27.12
C PHE A 7 -8.85 38.96 -25.66
N PHE A 8 -9.68 38.47 -24.75
CA PHE A 8 -9.32 38.34 -23.33
C PHE A 8 -8.45 37.08 -23.17
N THR A 9 -7.14 37.27 -23.14
CA THR A 9 -6.16 36.21 -22.91
C THR A 9 -6.41 35.59 -21.53
N PHE A 10 -6.92 34.37 -21.49
CA PHE A 10 -7.16 33.62 -20.27
C PHE A 10 -5.81 33.15 -19.70
N MET A 11 -5.25 33.95 -18.78
CA MET A 11 -4.08 33.56 -18.00
C MET A 11 -4.49 32.44 -17.05
N PHE A 12 -4.21 31.19 -17.42
CA PHE A 12 -4.31 30.06 -16.50
C PHE A 12 -3.25 30.25 -15.40
N LEU A 13 -3.66 30.85 -14.30
CA LEU A 13 -2.97 30.72 -13.02
C LEU A 13 -3.15 29.27 -12.58
N SER A 14 -2.21 28.42 -12.96
CA SER A 14 -2.01 27.12 -12.30
C SER A 14 -1.56 27.42 -10.88
N ALA A 15 -2.53 27.59 -9.98
CA ALA A 15 -2.29 27.36 -8.57
C ALA A 15 -1.81 25.90 -8.47
N GLY A 16 -0.51 25.73 -8.25
CA GLY A 16 0.05 24.42 -7.95
C GLY A 16 -0.73 23.87 -6.77
N VAL A 17 -1.53 22.84 -7.00
CA VAL A 17 -2.02 21.98 -5.93
C VAL A 17 -0.75 21.34 -5.39
N TYR A 18 -0.17 21.93 -4.34
CA TYR A 18 0.74 21.19 -3.49
C TYR A 18 -0.14 20.11 -2.87
N ALA A 19 -0.11 18.91 -3.48
CA ALA A 19 -0.43 17.72 -2.73
C ALA A 19 0.41 17.82 -1.45
N ALA A 20 -0.22 17.68 -0.28
CA ALA A 20 0.50 17.58 0.98
C ALA A 20 1.31 16.27 0.93
N GLY A 21 2.47 16.34 0.27
CA GLY A 21 3.33 15.21 -0.04
C GLY A 21 4.45 15.13 0.96
N CYS A 22 5.02 13.94 1.09
CA CYS A 22 6.24 13.69 1.84
C CYS A 22 7.41 14.44 1.19
N SER A 23 7.56 15.71 1.53
CA SER A 23 8.38 16.66 0.78
C SER A 23 9.49 17.27 1.62
N THR A 24 9.43 17.06 2.93
CA THR A 24 10.46 17.47 3.88
C THR A 24 11.21 16.26 4.42
N VAL A 25 12.49 16.47 4.76
CA VAL A 25 13.31 15.44 5.42
C VAL A 25 12.69 15.03 6.75
N GLU A 26 12.11 15.96 7.50
CA GLU A 26 11.45 15.68 8.79
C GLU A 26 10.23 14.75 8.64
N GLU A 27 9.42 14.93 7.59
CA GLU A 27 8.30 14.02 7.29
C GLU A 27 8.79 12.63 6.90
N MET A 28 9.84 12.54 6.08
CA MET A 28 10.45 11.27 5.68
C MET A 28 11.05 10.53 6.89
N ASP A 29 11.81 11.23 7.74
CA ASP A 29 12.42 10.67 8.96
C ASP A 29 11.35 10.19 9.95
N THR A 30 10.25 10.94 10.07
CA THR A 30 9.11 10.55 10.90
C THR A 30 8.41 9.32 10.32
N ALA A 31 8.18 9.28 9.01
CA ALA A 31 7.55 8.15 8.34
C ALA A 31 8.41 6.89 8.47
N ASP A 32 9.72 6.98 8.23
CA ASP A 32 10.65 5.87 8.43
C ASP A 32 10.63 5.35 9.86
N THR A 33 10.71 6.26 10.85
CA THR A 33 10.63 5.88 12.27
C THR A 33 9.33 5.13 12.58
N VAL A 34 8.20 5.59 12.03
CA VAL A 34 6.91 4.93 12.23
C VAL A 34 6.86 3.58 11.51
N ALA A 35 7.27 3.49 10.24
CA ALA A 35 7.32 2.26 9.45
C ALA A 35 8.16 1.18 10.15
N SER A 36 9.34 1.56 10.65
CA SER A 36 10.25 0.70 11.40
C SER A 36 9.72 0.25 12.77
N SER A 37 8.67 0.90 13.29
CA SER A 37 8.09 0.64 14.61
C SER A 37 6.76 -0.13 14.59
N VAL A 38 6.22 -0.42 13.39
CA VAL A 38 4.96 -1.14 13.21
C VAL A 38 4.99 -2.50 13.90
N LYS A 39 3.91 -2.84 14.62
CA LYS A 39 3.76 -4.14 15.29
C LYS A 39 2.52 -4.91 14.88
N ASP A 40 1.49 -4.22 14.42
CA ASP A 40 0.21 -4.81 14.05
C ASP A 40 -0.47 -4.10 12.88
N TRP A 41 -1.64 -4.62 12.47
CA TRP A 41 -2.39 -4.05 11.34
C TRP A 41 -2.95 -2.66 11.62
N SER A 42 -3.15 -2.29 12.88
CA SER A 42 -3.60 -0.94 13.24
C SER A 42 -2.48 0.07 13.02
N ASP A 43 -1.24 -0.29 13.33
CA ASP A 43 -0.06 0.53 13.02
C ASP A 43 0.11 0.71 11.51
N ILE A 44 0.00 -0.38 10.72
CA ILE A 44 0.04 -0.31 9.24
C ILE A 44 -1.06 0.61 8.70
N ASN A 45 -2.31 0.45 9.17
CA ASN A 45 -3.43 1.29 8.74
C ASN A 45 -3.21 2.76 9.13
N SER A 46 -2.64 3.01 10.30
CA SER A 46 -2.29 4.36 10.76
C SER A 46 -1.17 4.97 9.93
N PHE A 47 -0.15 4.18 9.56
CA PHE A 47 0.89 4.60 8.63
C PHE A 47 0.26 4.99 7.29
N PHE A 48 -0.56 4.13 6.69
CA PHE A 48 -1.22 4.42 5.41
C PHE A 48 -1.98 5.76 5.44
N HIS A 49 -2.81 6.00 6.45
CA HIS A 49 -3.60 7.23 6.50
C HIS A 49 -2.76 8.49 6.71
N LYS A 50 -1.61 8.39 7.38
CA LYS A 50 -0.79 9.55 7.74
C LYS A 50 0.38 9.79 6.79
N PHE A 51 0.94 8.73 6.21
CA PHE A 51 2.24 8.72 5.55
C PHE A 51 2.25 7.93 4.24
N LYS A 52 1.12 7.56 3.64
CA LYS A 52 1.13 6.90 2.30
C LYS A 52 1.86 7.69 1.22
N GLU A 53 1.96 9.02 1.35
CA GLU A 53 2.73 9.85 0.40
C GLU A 53 4.26 9.73 0.63
N CYS A 54 4.69 9.13 1.74
CA CYS A 54 6.08 8.77 2.05
C CYS A 54 6.42 7.34 1.66
N ASP A 55 5.46 6.60 1.09
CA ASP A 55 5.66 5.23 0.63
C ASP A 55 6.46 5.20 -0.68
N ASP A 56 7.75 5.53 -0.57
CA ASP A 56 8.70 5.55 -1.67
C ASP A 56 10.09 5.08 -1.20
N GLY A 57 10.91 4.64 -2.16
CA GLY A 57 12.29 4.19 -1.92
C GLY A 57 12.41 3.18 -0.77
N TYR A 58 13.34 3.44 0.15
CA TYR A 58 13.66 2.52 1.24
C TYR A 58 12.51 2.31 2.24
N ILE A 59 11.60 3.28 2.39
CA ILE A 59 10.42 3.15 3.26
C ILE A 59 9.46 2.13 2.62
N ALA A 60 9.21 2.25 1.32
CA ALA A 60 8.38 1.31 0.58
C ALA A 60 8.96 -0.11 0.57
N GLU A 61 10.28 -0.25 0.43
CA GLU A 61 10.97 -1.53 0.53
C GLU A 61 10.81 -2.14 1.94
N GLY A 62 11.00 -1.36 3.00
CA GLY A 62 10.82 -1.81 4.38
C GLY A 62 9.38 -2.26 4.69
N LEU A 63 8.38 -1.58 4.12
CA LEU A 63 6.98 -1.99 4.21
C LEU A 63 6.68 -3.25 3.39
N SER A 64 7.29 -3.38 2.21
CA SER A 64 7.19 -4.57 1.34
C SER A 64 7.92 -5.80 1.92
N ASP A 65 8.78 -5.61 2.91
CA ASP A 65 9.33 -6.67 3.76
C ASP A 65 8.41 -6.96 4.96
N THR A 66 7.93 -5.91 5.63
CA THR A 66 7.14 -6.03 6.87
C THR A 66 5.74 -6.61 6.66
N ILE A 67 4.98 -6.10 5.69
CA ILE A 67 3.59 -6.51 5.45
C ILE A 67 3.51 -8.00 5.05
N PRO A 68 4.32 -8.48 4.08
CA PRO A 68 4.30 -9.89 3.70
C PRO A 68 4.77 -10.82 4.81
N ARG A 69 5.79 -10.44 5.58
CA ARG A 69 6.23 -11.21 6.75
C ARG A 69 5.10 -11.33 7.78
N MET A 70 4.39 -10.24 8.08
CA MET A 70 3.25 -10.29 9.00
C MET A 70 2.12 -11.20 8.49
N LEU A 71 1.82 -11.19 7.19
CA LEU A 71 0.88 -12.15 6.60
C LEU A 71 1.39 -13.59 6.72
N ALA A 72 2.66 -13.84 6.40
CA ALA A 72 3.26 -15.17 6.43
C ALA A 72 3.30 -15.78 7.84
N GLU A 73 3.79 -15.02 8.82
CA GLU A 73 4.08 -15.48 10.17
C GLU A 73 2.86 -15.37 11.11
N ASN A 74 2.01 -14.35 10.93
CA ASN A 74 0.91 -14.03 11.84
C ASN A 74 -0.47 -14.12 11.14
N TRP A 75 -0.65 -15.11 10.25
CA TRP A 75 -1.86 -15.26 9.44
C TRP A 75 -3.18 -15.30 10.24
N ASN A 76 -3.14 -15.77 11.49
CA ASN A 76 -4.31 -15.75 12.39
C ASN A 76 -4.89 -14.33 12.60
N THR A 77 -4.09 -13.28 12.41
CA THR A 77 -4.50 -11.88 12.49
C THR A 77 -5.04 -11.33 11.16
N ALA A 78 -4.96 -12.07 10.05
CA ALA A 78 -5.35 -11.59 8.72
C ALA A 78 -6.84 -11.21 8.60
N THR A 79 -7.70 -11.74 9.48
CA THR A 79 -9.11 -11.32 9.55
C THR A 79 -9.28 -9.87 10.04
N GLN A 80 -8.34 -9.35 10.84
CA GLN A 80 -8.30 -7.94 11.24
C GLN A 80 -7.94 -7.06 10.04
N LEU A 81 -6.89 -7.44 9.29
CA LEU A 81 -6.50 -6.75 8.07
C LEU A 81 -7.65 -6.73 7.06
N LYS A 82 -8.30 -7.87 6.83
CA LYS A 82 -9.49 -7.96 5.97
C LYS A 82 -10.57 -6.97 6.40
N ALA A 83 -10.86 -6.86 7.69
CA ALA A 83 -11.89 -5.94 8.18
C ALA A 83 -11.54 -4.46 7.90
N MET A 84 -10.24 -4.13 7.83
CA MET A 84 -9.76 -2.79 7.46
C MET A 84 -9.85 -2.59 5.93
N THR A 85 -9.37 -3.53 5.12
CA THR A 85 -9.41 -3.44 3.65
C THR A 85 -10.83 -3.56 3.07
N ASP A 86 -11.76 -4.17 3.80
CA ASP A 86 -13.17 -4.15 3.44
C ASP A 86 -13.74 -2.73 3.51
N LYS A 87 -13.31 -1.93 4.50
CA LYS A 87 -13.79 -0.56 4.75
C LYS A 87 -13.13 0.48 3.85
N ASP A 88 -11.85 0.29 3.52
CA ASP A 88 -11.07 1.23 2.72
C ASP A 88 -10.42 0.50 1.53
N LYS A 89 -10.90 0.81 0.31
CA LYS A 89 -10.39 0.21 -0.93
C LYS A 89 -9.06 0.81 -1.39
N SER A 90 -8.75 2.03 -0.99
CA SER A 90 -7.43 2.61 -1.23
C SER A 90 -6.39 1.91 -0.36
N PHE A 91 -6.74 1.59 0.89
CA PHE A 91 -5.89 0.77 1.75
C PHE A 91 -5.75 -0.66 1.22
N ASP A 92 -6.82 -1.29 0.74
CA ASP A 92 -6.76 -2.63 0.11
C ASP A 92 -5.77 -2.67 -1.06
N ALA A 93 -5.86 -1.70 -1.99
CA ALA A 93 -4.95 -1.61 -3.12
C ALA A 93 -3.51 -1.36 -2.68
N TRP A 94 -3.31 -0.49 -1.69
CA TRP A 94 -2.00 -0.17 -1.14
C TRP A 94 -1.33 -1.39 -0.47
N ILE A 95 -2.07 -2.17 0.32
CA ILE A 95 -1.57 -3.43 0.91
C ILE A 95 -1.14 -4.41 -0.18
N LEU A 96 -1.94 -4.57 -1.24
CA LEU A 96 -1.62 -5.48 -2.34
C LEU A 96 -0.36 -5.05 -3.09
N ASN A 97 -0.10 -3.75 -3.21
CA ASN A 97 1.12 -3.24 -3.82
C ASN A 97 2.39 -3.59 -3.03
N HIS A 98 2.28 -3.86 -1.72
CA HIS A 98 3.39 -4.31 -0.88
C HIS A 98 3.63 -5.82 -0.89
N VAL A 99 2.74 -6.61 -1.50
CA VAL A 99 2.96 -8.04 -1.75
C VAL A 99 3.55 -8.17 -3.14
N ASN A 100 4.85 -7.86 -3.27
CA ASN A 100 5.52 -7.64 -4.55
C ASN A 100 6.89 -8.34 -4.62
N THR A 101 7.68 -8.04 -5.65
CA THR A 101 8.98 -8.68 -5.92
C THR A 101 10.09 -8.31 -4.95
N THR A 102 9.93 -7.25 -4.15
CA THR A 102 10.91 -6.87 -3.11
C THR A 102 10.72 -7.64 -1.80
N SER A 103 9.60 -8.36 -1.67
CA SER A 103 9.31 -9.24 -0.55
C SER A 103 10.12 -10.53 -0.60
N ALA A 104 10.46 -11.10 0.56
CA ALA A 104 11.17 -12.37 0.59
C ALA A 104 10.33 -13.51 -0.01
N SER A 105 10.89 -14.29 -0.94
CA SER A 105 10.16 -15.38 -1.63
C SER A 105 9.51 -16.38 -0.67
N LYS A 106 10.18 -16.68 0.45
CA LYS A 106 9.64 -17.57 1.50
C LYS A 106 8.32 -17.05 2.08
N ASP A 107 8.18 -15.73 2.23
CA ASP A 107 7.00 -15.12 2.84
C ASP A 107 5.86 -15.12 1.82
N LEU A 108 6.16 -14.85 0.54
CA LEU A 108 5.21 -14.99 -0.57
C LEU A 108 4.66 -16.42 -0.69
N GLU A 109 5.53 -17.44 -0.61
CA GLU A 109 5.12 -18.85 -0.62
C GLU A 109 4.20 -19.19 0.57
N LEU A 110 4.54 -18.69 1.77
CA LEU A 110 3.71 -18.86 2.96
C LEU A 110 2.37 -18.14 2.87
N ILE A 111 2.31 -16.95 2.26
CA ILE A 111 1.06 -16.23 1.99
C ILE A 111 0.15 -17.08 1.12
N ILE A 112 0.67 -17.66 0.03
CA ILE A 112 -0.10 -18.53 -0.86
C ILE A 112 -0.62 -19.75 -0.09
N LYS A 113 0.26 -20.42 0.66
CA LYS A 113 -0.10 -21.59 1.47
C LYS A 113 -1.20 -21.26 2.48
N ASN A 114 -1.00 -20.21 3.27
CA ASN A 114 -1.97 -19.81 4.30
C ASN A 114 -3.30 -19.34 3.68
N SER A 115 -3.26 -18.66 2.53
CA SER A 115 -4.44 -18.26 1.77
C SER A 115 -5.27 -19.45 1.30
N ASN A 116 -4.64 -20.59 1.03
CA ASN A 116 -5.33 -21.80 0.57
C ASN A 116 -5.77 -22.70 1.73
N GLU A 117 -4.93 -22.87 2.74
CA GLU A 117 -5.12 -23.85 3.81
C GLU A 117 -5.80 -23.29 5.06
N LYS A 118 -5.71 -21.98 5.28
CA LYS A 118 -6.15 -21.32 6.53
C LYS A 118 -7.09 -20.14 6.27
N CYS A 119 -7.72 -20.10 5.10
CA CYS A 119 -8.69 -19.07 4.80
C CYS A 119 -9.98 -19.28 5.61
N ALA A 120 -10.47 -18.23 6.25
CA ALA A 120 -11.79 -18.27 6.88
C ALA A 120 -12.91 -18.27 5.82
N ASP A 121 -14.02 -18.96 6.08
CA ASP A 121 -15.16 -19.11 5.14
C ASP A 121 -15.80 -17.80 4.69
N ASN A 122 -15.65 -16.72 5.47
CA ASN A 122 -16.14 -15.39 5.12
C ASN A 122 -15.05 -14.50 4.48
N ALA A 123 -13.90 -15.08 4.09
CA ALA A 123 -12.71 -14.37 3.65
C ALA A 123 -12.15 -14.81 2.30
N GLN A 124 -12.83 -15.69 1.55
CA GLN A 124 -12.35 -16.22 0.26
C GLN A 124 -11.87 -15.13 -0.71
N ALA A 125 -12.62 -14.04 -0.88
CA ALA A 125 -12.23 -12.95 -1.76
C ALA A 125 -10.92 -12.26 -1.32
N PHE A 126 -10.71 -12.10 -0.01
CA PHE A 126 -9.49 -11.54 0.54
C PHE A 126 -8.31 -12.50 0.34
N CYS A 127 -8.49 -13.79 0.66
CA CYS A 127 -7.45 -14.81 0.48
C CYS A 127 -7.04 -14.96 -0.99
N GLN A 128 -8.01 -14.91 -1.91
CA GLN A 128 -7.73 -14.96 -3.36
C GLN A 128 -6.87 -13.79 -3.83
N LYS A 129 -7.14 -12.57 -3.34
CA LYS A 129 -6.31 -11.40 -3.67
C LYS A 129 -4.89 -11.56 -3.16
N MET A 130 -4.71 -11.96 -1.90
CA MET A 130 -3.39 -12.17 -1.29
C MET A 130 -2.60 -13.26 -2.01
N ALA A 131 -3.23 -14.41 -2.29
CA ALA A 131 -2.62 -15.49 -3.06
C ALA A 131 -2.25 -15.05 -4.47
N SER A 132 -3.11 -14.26 -5.14
CA SER A 132 -2.85 -13.77 -6.49
C SER A 132 -1.66 -12.82 -6.52
N ALA A 133 -1.60 -11.83 -5.62
CA ALA A 133 -0.49 -10.89 -5.54
C ALA A 133 0.84 -11.61 -5.28
N ALA A 134 0.86 -12.53 -4.30
CA ALA A 134 2.05 -13.32 -3.99
C ALA A 134 2.50 -14.23 -5.15
N ASN A 135 1.56 -14.85 -5.86
CA ASN A 135 1.89 -15.65 -7.04
C ASN A 135 2.45 -14.80 -8.18
N GLN A 136 1.93 -13.60 -8.40
CA GLN A 136 2.43 -12.68 -9.43
C GLN A 136 3.86 -12.25 -9.11
N ALA A 137 4.12 -11.88 -7.85
CA ALA A 137 5.47 -11.55 -7.38
C ALA A 137 6.46 -12.70 -7.59
N LEU A 138 6.10 -13.93 -7.20
CA LEU A 138 6.96 -15.11 -7.41
C LEU A 138 7.20 -15.46 -8.88
N GLN A 139 6.24 -15.17 -9.75
CA GLN A 139 6.41 -15.37 -11.21
C GLN A 139 7.39 -14.34 -11.77
N ALA A 140 7.23 -13.07 -11.41
CA ALA A 140 8.11 -11.98 -11.87
C ALA A 140 9.56 -12.16 -11.40
N LEU A 141 9.81 -12.85 -10.28
CA LEU A 141 11.18 -13.18 -9.83
C LEU A 141 11.89 -14.25 -10.68
N LYS A 142 11.17 -14.95 -11.56
CA LYS A 142 11.72 -16.04 -12.41
C LYS A 142 11.97 -15.59 -13.85
N GLU A 143 11.48 -14.41 -14.23
CA GLU A 143 11.64 -13.80 -15.55
C GLU A 143 12.94 -12.99 -15.62
#